data_AF-A0A6J2JS93-F1
#
_entry.id   AF-A0A6J2JS93-F1
#
_cell.length_a   1.000
_cell.length_b   1.000
_cell.length_c   1.000
_cell.angle_alpha   90.00
_cell.angle_beta   90.00
_cell.angle_gamma   90.00
#
_symmetry.space_group_name_H-M   'P 1'
#
loop_
_entity.id
_entity.type
_entity.pdbx_description
1 polymer ?
#
loop_
_entity_poly.entity_id
_entity_poly.type
_entity_poly.pdbx_seq_one_letter_code
_entity_poly.pdbx_strand_id
1 'polypeptide(L)'
;MTMTELSREIGEIWSRLFDHRPFLNGEIKYMLKEFEEKRGDREVENLFKILEKITEIKDNESERIRKSGHNALPVLSEKLEQALNLCEELEKDYLETQKVCQKQIKSNQELRKREWDKFIDDMNFKCQRIDNAFEEKEEELRDLYADLKHKLNIADI
;
A
#
# COMPACT_ATOMS: atom_id res chain seq x y z
N MET A 1 11.69 41.99 -94.39
CA MET A 1 10.54 41.84 -93.48
C MET A 1 9.43 42.74 -94.00
N THR A 2 8.38 42.15 -94.56
CA THR A 2 7.25 42.92 -95.11
C THR A 2 6.38 43.43 -93.96
N MET A 3 5.70 44.57 -94.13
CA MET A 3 4.83 45.16 -93.08
C MET A 3 3.76 44.18 -92.56
N THR A 4 3.34 43.25 -93.43
CA THR A 4 2.45 42.13 -93.11
C THR A 4 3.03 41.12 -92.12
N GLU A 5 4.33 40.79 -92.23
CA GLU A 5 4.99 39.88 -91.29
C GLU A 5 5.12 40.51 -89.91
N LEU A 6 5.50 41.79 -89.86
CA LEU A 6 5.61 42.54 -88.61
C LEU A 6 4.25 42.67 -87.90
N SER A 7 3.18 42.97 -88.65
CA SER A 7 1.84 43.04 -88.08
C SER A 7 1.35 41.70 -87.53
N ARG A 8 1.72 40.57 -88.17
CA ARG A 8 1.39 39.23 -87.68
C ARG A 8 2.13 38.92 -86.38
N GLU A 9 3.42 39.23 -86.32
CA GLU A 9 4.24 39.01 -85.12
C GLU A 9 3.75 39.86 -83.94
N ILE A 10 3.41 41.13 -84.18
CA ILE A 10 2.82 42.00 -83.14
C ILE A 10 1.47 41.45 -82.67
N GLY A 11 0.62 40.96 -83.58
CA GLY A 11 -0.66 40.34 -83.24
C GLY A 11 -0.48 39.06 -82.40
N GLU A 12 0.53 38.25 -82.71
CA GLU A 12 0.88 37.06 -81.93
C GLU A 12 1.38 37.42 -80.52
N ILE A 13 2.24 38.43 -80.41
CA ILE A 13 2.73 38.94 -79.12
C ILE A 13 1.57 39.50 -78.30
N TRP A 14 0.66 40.26 -78.93
CA TRP A 14 -0.52 40.80 -78.27
C TRP A 14 -1.46 39.69 -77.79
N SER A 15 -1.72 38.68 -78.61
CA SER A 15 -2.52 37.52 -78.20
C SER A 15 -1.87 36.74 -77.06
N ARG A 16 -0.54 36.61 -77.03
CA ARG A 16 0.16 35.93 -75.92
C ARG A 16 0.17 36.75 -74.63
N LEU A 17 0.26 38.07 -74.72
CA LEU A 17 0.27 38.97 -73.57
C LEU A 17 -1.12 39.23 -72.98
N PHE A 18 -2.15 39.28 -73.82
CA PHE A 18 -3.50 39.71 -73.42
C PHE A 18 -4.59 38.64 -73.58
N ASP A 19 -4.32 37.48 -74.18
CA ASP A 19 -5.24 36.35 -74.07
C ASP A 19 -4.99 35.63 -72.74
N HIS A 20 -5.78 35.98 -71.73
CA HIS A 20 -5.70 35.39 -70.39
C HIS A 20 -6.29 33.97 -70.33
N ARG A 21 -6.93 33.47 -71.39
CA ARG A 21 -7.60 32.16 -71.38
C ARG A 21 -6.66 30.98 -71.09
N PRO A 22 -5.43 30.90 -71.66
CA PRO A 22 -4.49 29.82 -71.32
C PRO A 22 -4.06 29.86 -69.85
N PHE A 23 -3.82 31.05 -69.30
CA PHE A 23 -3.48 31.24 -67.88
C PHE A 23 -4.64 30.80 -66.98
N LEU A 24 -5.85 31.33 -67.23
CA LEU A 24 -7.04 31.02 -66.44
C LEU A 24 -7.37 29.52 -66.49
N ASN A 25 -7.26 28.89 -67.66
CA ASN A 25 -7.44 27.44 -67.80
C ASN A 25 -6.37 26.63 -67.08
N GLY A 26 -5.12 27.12 -67.03
CA GLY A 26 -4.05 26.54 -66.23
C GLY A 26 -4.36 26.58 -64.74
N GLU A 27 -4.78 27.74 -64.23
CA GLU A 27 -5.18 27.92 -62.83
C GLU A 27 -6.39 27.07 -62.45
N ILE A 28 -7.42 26.99 -63.32
CA ILE A 28 -8.59 26.12 -63.10
C ILE A 28 -8.16 24.65 -63.01
N LYS A 29 -7.31 24.17 -63.94
CA LYS A 29 -6.81 22.79 -63.90
C LYS A 29 -5.94 22.52 -62.67
N TYR A 30 -5.10 23.47 -62.29
CA TYR A 30 -4.28 23.36 -61.09
C TYR A 30 -5.16 23.27 -59.84
N MET A 31 -6.19 24.13 -59.75
CA MET A 31 -7.10 24.14 -58.62
C MET A 31 -7.90 22.82 -58.52
N LEU A 32 -8.46 22.32 -59.62
CA LEU A 32 -9.12 21.00 -59.65
C LEU A 32 -8.17 19.87 -59.23
N LYS A 33 -6.94 19.87 -59.76
CA LYS A 33 -5.96 18.84 -59.43
C LYS A 33 -5.56 18.84 -57.95
N GLU A 34 -5.27 20.03 -57.39
CA GLU A 34 -4.80 20.13 -56.01
C GLU A 34 -5.92 19.93 -54.98
N PHE A 35 -7.15 20.38 -55.28
CA PHE A 35 -8.23 20.41 -54.31
C PHE A 35 -9.27 19.29 -54.47
N GLU A 36 -9.48 18.77 -55.68
CA GLU A 36 -10.39 17.65 -55.91
C GLU A 36 -9.61 16.34 -56.14
N GLU A 37 -8.73 16.29 -57.13
CA GLU A 37 -8.10 15.02 -57.54
C GLU A 37 -7.09 14.47 -56.53
N LYS A 38 -6.20 15.33 -55.99
CA LYS A 38 -5.21 14.91 -54.99
C LYS A 38 -5.82 14.58 -53.63
N ARG A 39 -6.91 15.25 -53.26
CA ARG A 39 -7.61 14.99 -52.00
C ARG A 39 -8.49 13.74 -52.11
N GLY A 40 -9.11 13.54 -53.27
CA GLY A 40 -10.03 12.46 -53.53
C GLY A 40 -11.09 12.34 -52.43
N ASP A 41 -11.44 11.09 -52.09
CA ASP A 41 -12.43 10.80 -51.05
C ASP A 41 -11.83 10.64 -49.65
N ARG A 42 -10.59 11.08 -49.43
CA ARG A 42 -9.88 10.84 -48.16
C ARG A 42 -10.61 11.42 -46.95
N GLU A 43 -11.17 12.63 -47.09
CA GLU A 43 -11.95 13.27 -46.03
C GLU A 43 -13.25 12.53 -45.75
N VAL A 44 -13.90 12.02 -46.80
CA VAL A 44 -15.13 11.22 -46.71
C VAL A 44 -14.84 9.90 -46.00
N GLU A 45 -13.78 9.19 -46.38
CA GLU A 45 -13.37 7.93 -45.74
C GLU A 45 -13.01 8.14 -44.26
N ASN A 46 -12.35 9.26 -43.93
CA ASN A 46 -12.05 9.62 -42.55
C ASN A 46 -13.32 9.88 -41.74
N LEU A 47 -14.31 10.58 -42.32
CA LEU A 47 -15.61 10.81 -41.67
C LEU A 47 -16.35 9.50 -41.42
N PHE A 48 -16.33 8.57 -42.38
CA PHE A 48 -16.91 7.24 -42.18
C PHE A 48 -16.22 6.45 -41.06
N LYS A 49 -14.89 6.46 -41.00
CA LYS A 49 -14.13 5.82 -39.90
C LYS A 49 -14.45 6.42 -38.53
N ILE A 50 -14.62 7.74 -38.47
CA ILE A 50 -15.01 8.41 -37.22
C ILE A 50 -16.45 8.03 -36.85
N LEU A 51 -17.36 8.02 -37.81
CA LEU A 51 -18.76 7.64 -37.58
C LEU A 51 -18.88 6.19 -37.09
N GLU A 52 -18.15 5.26 -37.69
CA GLU A 52 -18.09 3.86 -37.28
C GLU A 52 -17.65 3.74 -35.81
N LYS A 53 -16.53 4.37 -35.44
CA LYS A 53 -16.03 4.36 -34.05
C LYS A 53 -17.00 4.98 -33.07
N ILE A 54 -17.62 6.11 -33.42
CA ILE A 54 -18.62 6.76 -32.56
C ILE A 54 -19.83 5.84 -32.36
N THR A 55 -20.25 5.15 -33.42
CA THR A 55 -21.40 4.25 -33.39
C THR A 55 -21.08 3.02 -32.54
N GLU A 56 -19.91 2.43 -32.69
CA GLU A 56 -19.43 1.32 -31.85
C GLU A 56 -19.36 1.72 -30.38
N ILE A 57 -18.78 2.88 -30.07
CA ILE A 57 -18.69 3.38 -28.68
C ILE A 57 -20.07 3.60 -28.08
N LYS A 58 -20.96 4.24 -28.84
CA LYS A 58 -22.31 4.60 -28.40
C LYS A 58 -23.19 3.36 -28.19
N ASP A 59 -23.19 2.44 -29.15
CA ASP A 59 -24.17 1.36 -29.18
C ASP A 59 -23.69 0.10 -28.45
N ASN A 60 -22.37 -0.14 -28.38
CA ASN A 60 -21.81 -1.35 -27.77
C ASN A 60 -21.02 -1.05 -26.48
N GLU A 61 -19.99 -0.22 -26.57
CA GLU A 61 -18.99 -0.06 -25.51
C GLU A 61 -19.59 0.54 -24.24
N SER A 62 -20.41 1.59 -24.40
CA SER A 62 -21.07 2.27 -23.28
C SER A 62 -21.96 1.32 -22.48
N GLU A 63 -22.77 0.52 -23.17
CA GLU A 63 -23.66 -0.45 -22.54
C GLU A 63 -22.88 -1.54 -21.83
N ARG A 64 -21.81 -2.04 -22.45
CA ARG A 64 -20.97 -3.09 -21.87
C ARG A 64 -20.30 -2.62 -20.58
N ILE A 65 -19.71 -1.43 -20.59
CA ILE A 65 -19.07 -0.84 -19.40
C ILE A 65 -20.11 -0.63 -18.30
N ARG A 66 -21.29 -0.09 -18.65
CA ARG A 66 -22.38 0.11 -17.69
C ARG A 66 -22.84 -1.19 -17.05
N LYS A 67 -23.09 -2.24 -17.84
CA LYS A 67 -23.49 -3.57 -17.32
C LYS A 67 -22.40 -4.20 -16.46
N SER A 68 -21.15 -4.17 -16.94
CA SER A 68 -20.03 -4.72 -16.18
C SER A 68 -19.85 -3.99 -14.85
N GLY A 69 -19.93 -2.66 -14.84
CA GLY A 69 -19.85 -1.86 -13.62
C GLY A 69 -21.02 -2.13 -12.68
N HIS A 70 -22.24 -2.15 -13.21
CA HIS A 70 -23.45 -2.38 -12.42
C HIS A 70 -23.45 -3.76 -11.72
N ASN A 71 -22.88 -4.78 -12.35
CA ASN A 71 -22.83 -6.12 -11.77
C ASN A 71 -21.62 -6.33 -10.87
N ALA A 72 -20.44 -5.84 -11.26
CA ALA A 72 -19.20 -6.13 -10.55
C ALA A 72 -18.98 -5.23 -9.32
N LEU A 73 -19.34 -3.95 -9.41
CA LEU A 73 -19.07 -2.99 -8.32
C LEU A 73 -19.85 -3.29 -7.04
N PRO A 74 -21.15 -3.64 -7.08
CA PRO A 74 -21.88 -3.99 -5.86
C PRO A 74 -21.32 -5.24 -5.18
N VAL A 75 -20.98 -6.27 -5.96
CA VAL A 75 -20.37 -7.50 -5.43
C VAL A 75 -19.02 -7.21 -4.78
N LEU A 76 -18.21 -6.35 -5.40
CA LEU A 76 -16.93 -5.94 -4.83
C LEU A 76 -17.14 -5.14 -3.54
N SER A 77 -18.10 -4.21 -3.52
CA SER A 77 -18.44 -3.39 -2.35
C SER A 77 -18.89 -4.27 -1.18
N GLU A 78 -19.78 -5.23 -1.44
CA GLU A 78 -20.28 -6.15 -0.42
C GLU A 78 -19.15 -7.00 0.18
N LYS A 79 -18.27 -7.53 -0.67
CA LYS A 79 -17.09 -8.30 -0.20
C LYS A 79 -16.12 -7.44 0.60
N LEU A 80 -15.94 -6.18 0.21
CA LEU A 80 -15.10 -5.24 0.94
C LEU A 80 -15.67 -4.96 2.32
N GLU A 81 -16.98 -4.73 2.40
CA GLU A 81 -17.70 -4.48 3.66
C GLU A 81 -17.65 -5.71 4.59
N GLN A 82 -17.84 -6.91 4.04
CA GLN A 82 -17.68 -8.16 4.79
C GLN A 82 -16.25 -8.32 5.32
N ALA A 83 -15.23 -8.07 4.50
CA ALA A 83 -13.84 -8.16 4.94
C ALA A 83 -13.51 -7.14 6.04
N LEU A 84 -14.07 -5.93 5.95
CA LEU A 84 -13.88 -4.88 6.94
C LEU A 84 -14.52 -5.26 8.28
N ASN A 85 -15.76 -5.77 8.26
CA ASN A 85 -16.44 -6.28 9.46
C ASN A 85 -15.66 -7.42 10.12
N LEU A 86 -15.13 -8.37 9.33
CA LEU A 86 -14.30 -9.46 9.86
C LEU A 86 -13.02 -8.95 10.53
N CYS A 87 -12.37 -7.93 9.94
CA CYS A 87 -11.20 -7.30 10.56
C CYS A 87 -11.55 -6.63 11.89
N GLU A 88 -12.67 -5.92 11.97
CA GLU A 88 -13.14 -5.28 13.20
C GLU A 88 -13.49 -6.30 14.29
N GLU A 89 -14.15 -7.41 13.93
CA GLU A 89 -14.45 -8.52 14.84
C GLU A 89 -13.17 -9.17 15.37
N LEU A 90 -12.21 -9.46 14.49
CA LEU A 90 -10.91 -10.02 14.87
C LEU A 90 -10.12 -9.09 15.81
N GLU A 91 -10.12 -7.78 15.54
CA GLU A 91 -9.46 -6.81 16.39
C GLU A 91 -10.08 -6.78 17.80
N LYS A 92 -11.42 -6.80 17.86
CA LYS A 92 -12.15 -6.83 19.13
C LYS A 92 -11.84 -8.09 19.94
N ASP A 93 -11.88 -9.26 19.29
CA ASP A 93 -11.59 -10.55 19.93
C ASP A 93 -10.13 -10.64 20.41
N TYR A 94 -9.20 -10.13 19.61
CA TYR A 94 -7.80 -10.04 20.00
C TYR A 94 -7.61 -9.17 21.25
N LEU A 95 -8.24 -7.98 21.28
CA LEU A 95 -8.13 -7.07 22.41
C LEU A 95 -8.75 -7.66 23.70
N GLU A 96 -9.88 -8.34 23.59
CA GLU A 96 -10.52 -9.02 24.72
C GLU A 96 -9.63 -10.16 25.25
N THR A 97 -9.12 -11.00 24.36
CA THR A 97 -8.20 -12.09 24.69
C THR A 97 -6.92 -11.57 25.35
N GLN A 98 -6.37 -10.48 24.82
CA GLN A 98 -5.18 -9.84 25.39
C GLN A 98 -5.45 -9.32 26.81
N LYS A 99 -6.60 -8.68 27.06
CA LYS A 99 -6.99 -8.22 28.40
C LYS A 99 -7.10 -9.40 29.38
N VAL A 100 -7.74 -10.49 28.98
CA VAL A 100 -7.87 -11.69 29.83
C VAL A 100 -6.49 -12.29 30.13
N CYS A 101 -5.64 -12.45 29.12
CA CYS A 101 -4.29 -12.97 29.29
C CYS A 101 -3.45 -12.09 30.23
N GLN A 102 -3.49 -10.77 30.07
CA GLN A 102 -2.80 -9.84 30.96
C GLN A 102 -3.30 -9.94 32.41
N LYS A 103 -4.62 -10.05 32.63
CA LYS A 103 -5.17 -10.26 33.97
C LYS A 103 -4.67 -11.56 34.59
N GLN A 104 -4.65 -12.66 33.83
CA GLN A 104 -4.17 -13.95 34.30
C GLN A 104 -2.68 -13.90 34.66
N ILE A 105 -1.86 -13.25 33.81
CA ILE A 105 -0.42 -13.07 34.07
C ILE A 105 -0.20 -12.32 35.39
N LYS A 106 -0.93 -11.21 35.60
CA LYS A 106 -0.83 -10.43 36.85
C LYS A 106 -1.24 -11.25 38.06
N SER A 107 -2.37 -11.97 37.99
CA SER A 107 -2.83 -12.82 39.10
C SER A 107 -1.82 -13.92 39.43
N ASN A 108 -1.25 -14.58 38.41
CA ASN A 108 -0.22 -15.60 38.60
C ASN A 108 1.08 -15.02 39.19
N GLN A 109 1.46 -13.80 38.81
CA GLN A 109 2.60 -13.10 39.40
C GLN A 109 2.37 -12.80 40.89
N GLU A 110 1.19 -12.30 41.25
CA GLU A 110 0.82 -12.04 42.65
C GLU A 110 0.77 -13.32 43.48
N LEU A 111 0.25 -14.42 42.92
CA LEU A 111 0.25 -15.72 43.58
C LEU A 111 1.67 -16.21 43.86
N ARG A 112 2.53 -16.25 42.83
CA ARG A 112 3.93 -16.68 42.97
C ARG A 112 4.70 -15.80 43.94
N LYS A 113 4.43 -14.48 43.96
CA LYS A 113 5.06 -13.58 44.93
C LYS A 113 4.69 -13.96 46.36
N ARG A 114 3.39 -14.20 46.63
CA ARG A 114 2.93 -14.65 47.96
C ARG A 114 3.52 -16.00 48.36
N GLU A 115 3.62 -16.93 47.43
CA GLU A 115 4.25 -18.24 47.66
C GLU A 115 5.74 -18.10 47.97
N TRP A 116 6.44 -17.23 47.22
CA TRP A 116 7.84 -16.92 47.44
C TRP A 116 8.09 -16.25 48.79
N ASP A 117 7.29 -15.25 49.16
CA ASP A 117 7.42 -14.56 50.45
C ASP A 117 7.26 -15.56 51.61
N LYS A 118 6.24 -16.44 51.54
CA LYS A 118 6.05 -17.53 52.53
C LYS A 118 7.22 -18.49 52.59
N PHE A 119 7.77 -18.88 51.44
CA PHE A 119 8.92 -19.77 51.37
C PHE A 119 10.16 -19.14 52.03
N ILE A 120 10.42 -17.86 51.74
CA ILE A 120 11.52 -17.11 52.34
C ILE A 120 11.34 -16.99 53.85
N ASP A 121 10.13 -16.68 54.32
CA ASP A 121 9.84 -16.60 55.76
C ASP A 121 10.10 -17.95 56.47
N ASP A 122 9.64 -19.07 55.89
CA ASP A 122 9.89 -20.41 56.43
C ASP A 122 11.38 -20.78 56.43
N MET A 123 12.11 -20.43 55.36
CA MET A 123 13.57 -20.65 55.29
C MET A 123 14.31 -19.82 56.34
N ASN A 124 13.98 -18.53 56.47
CA ASN A 124 14.57 -17.64 57.46
C ASN A 124 14.32 -18.16 58.89
N PHE A 125 13.09 -18.60 59.17
CA PHE A 125 12.73 -19.20 60.45
C PHE A 125 13.56 -20.46 60.74
N LYS A 126 13.75 -21.34 59.74
CA LYS A 126 14.58 -22.54 59.89
C LYS A 126 16.04 -22.21 60.14
N CYS A 127 16.61 -21.23 59.43
CA CYS A 127 17.99 -20.78 59.65
C CYS A 127 18.16 -20.22 61.07
N GLN A 128 17.28 -19.31 61.50
CA GLN A 128 17.32 -18.76 62.86
C GLN A 128 17.22 -19.85 63.93
N ARG A 129 16.36 -20.84 63.74
CA ARG A 129 16.25 -21.96 64.68
C ARG A 129 17.55 -22.78 64.76
N ILE A 130 18.21 -22.99 63.62
CA ILE A 130 19.50 -23.69 63.58
C ILE A 130 20.56 -22.86 64.30
N ASP A 131 20.67 -21.56 63.99
CA ASP A 131 21.62 -20.64 64.61
C ASP A 131 21.45 -20.60 66.13
N ASN A 132 20.22 -20.46 66.62
CA ASN A 132 19.91 -20.48 68.05
C ASN A 132 20.30 -21.81 68.72
N ALA A 133 20.06 -22.94 68.05
CA ALA A 133 20.44 -24.25 68.60
C ALA A 133 21.96 -24.44 68.64
N PHE A 134 22.69 -23.90 67.65
CA PHE A 134 24.15 -23.89 67.69
C PHE A 134 24.68 -22.99 68.82
N GLU A 135 24.09 -21.81 69.01
CA GLU A 135 24.47 -20.88 70.07
C GLU A 135 24.25 -21.49 71.47
N GLU A 136 23.09 -22.13 71.70
CA GLU A 136 22.81 -22.87 72.94
C GLU A 136 23.83 -24.00 73.19
N LYS A 137 24.17 -24.78 72.16
CA LYS A 137 25.20 -25.83 72.29
C LYS A 137 26.60 -25.28 72.50
N GLU A 138 26.93 -24.14 71.91
CA GLU A 138 28.21 -23.48 72.14
C GLU A 138 28.31 -22.98 73.58
N GLU A 139 27.24 -22.42 74.13
CA GLU A 139 27.17 -21.98 75.53
C GLU A 139 27.28 -23.16 76.50
N GLU A 140 26.51 -24.24 76.29
CA GLU A 140 26.63 -25.48 77.06
C GLU A 140 28.08 -26.02 77.05
N LEU A 141 28.75 -26.01 75.89
CA LEU A 141 30.14 -26.43 75.78
C LEU A 141 31.08 -25.50 76.56
N ARG A 142 30.91 -24.18 76.44
CA ARG A 142 31.71 -23.19 77.19
C ARG A 142 31.58 -23.42 78.69
N ASP A 143 30.38 -23.66 79.19
CA ASP A 143 30.12 -23.96 80.60
C ASP A 143 30.78 -25.27 81.03
N LEU A 144 30.63 -26.35 80.25
CA LEU A 144 31.29 -27.63 80.53
C LEU A 144 32.82 -27.51 80.59
N TYR A 145 33.42 -26.77 79.66
CA TYR A 145 34.87 -26.54 79.66
C TYR A 145 35.31 -25.65 80.84
N ALA A 146 34.53 -24.64 81.23
CA ALA A 146 34.80 -23.83 82.41
C ALA A 146 34.76 -24.65 83.70
N ASP A 147 33.73 -25.50 83.85
CA ASP A 147 33.60 -26.45 84.96
C ASP A 147 34.75 -27.45 85.01
N LEU A 148 35.14 -27.99 83.86
CA LEU A 148 36.26 -28.92 83.74
C LEU A 148 37.59 -28.23 84.11
N LYS A 149 37.81 -26.99 83.65
CA LYS A 149 38.98 -26.18 84.00
C LYS A 149 39.06 -25.96 85.52
N HIS A 150 37.92 -25.64 86.15
CA HIS A 150 37.83 -25.50 87.60
C HIS A 150 38.11 -26.83 88.33
N LYS A 151 37.54 -27.96 87.87
CA LYS A 151 37.72 -29.28 88.51
C LYS A 151 39.14 -29.83 88.37
N LEU A 152 39.82 -29.53 87.27
CA LEU A 152 41.21 -29.94 87.03
C LEU A 152 42.24 -29.02 87.70
N ASN A 153 41.80 -27.97 88.39
CA ASN A 153 42.66 -26.99 89.08
C ASN A 153 43.75 -26.41 88.16
N ILE A 154 43.41 -26.20 86.89
CA ILE A 154 44.28 -25.57 85.90
C ILE A 154 44.22 -24.06 86.19
N ALA A 155 45.01 -23.61 87.17
CA ALA A 155 45.37 -22.22 87.29
C ALA A 155 46.15 -21.84 86.02
N ASP A 156 45.70 -20.80 85.34
CA ASP A 156 46.36 -20.25 84.16
C ASP A 156 47.85 -19.97 84.47
N ILE A 157 48.75 -20.59 83.70
CA ILE A 157 50.11 -20.09 83.47
C ILE A 157 50.03 -19.13 82.30
#